data_AF-A0A2S8YXI9-F1
#
_entry.id   AF-A0A2S8YXI9-F1
#
_cell.length_a   1.000
_cell.length_b   1.000
_cell.length_c   1.000
_cell.angle_alpha   90.00
_cell.angle_beta   90.00
_cell.angle_gamma   90.00
#
_symmetry.space_group_name_H-M   'P 1'
#
loop_
_entity.id
_entity.type
_entity.pdbx_description
1 polymer ?
#
loop_
_entity_poly.entity_id
_entity_poly.type
_entity_poly.pdbx_seq_one_letter_code
_entity_poly.pdbx_strand_id
1 'polypeptide(L)'
;MSTIVHRPIHVAPRPTLTWTDTWQGPDNGLIRCWEIGRERALKHPEIAQRCLAGELPVLGWKGGVERTLKKREKYGSLKYLAQWQGLRGEDLRIDTSNELTLNCSRTGMVVTFTPDATKYYNPQLEMEE
;
A
#
# COMPACT_ATOMS: atom_id res chain seq x y z
N MET A 1 5.67 -19.76 8.15
CA MET A 1 4.35 -20.03 7.54
C MET A 1 3.98 -18.79 6.76
N SER A 2 3.74 -18.89 5.45
CA SER A 2 3.35 -17.75 4.63
C SER A 2 1.90 -17.38 4.92
N THR A 3 1.68 -16.17 5.43
CA THR A 3 0.33 -15.66 5.71
C THR A 3 -0.09 -14.76 4.56
N ILE A 4 -0.99 -15.26 3.72
CA ILE A 4 -1.55 -14.48 2.61
C ILE A 4 -2.85 -13.85 3.08
N VAL A 5 -2.90 -12.52 3.12
CA VAL A 5 -4.13 -11.77 3.34
C VAL A 5 -4.83 -11.63 2.00
N HIS A 6 -5.99 -12.26 1.88
CA HIS A 6 -6.82 -12.24 0.67
C HIS A 6 -8.23 -11.72 0.96
N ARG A 7 -8.74 -10.81 0.13
CA ARG A 7 -10.13 -10.36 0.18
C ARG A 7 -10.64 -9.95 -1.20
N PRO A 8 -11.75 -10.54 -1.70
CA PRO A 8 -12.29 -10.20 -3.01
C PRO A 8 -12.95 -8.82 -3.06
N ILE A 9 -12.83 -8.12 -4.19
CA ILE A 9 -13.33 -6.76 -4.42
C ILE A 9 -14.84 -6.62 -4.24
N HIS A 10 -15.60 -7.66 -4.58
CA HIS A 10 -17.06 -7.64 -4.47
C HIS A 10 -17.58 -7.80 -3.04
N VAL A 11 -16.71 -8.19 -2.10
CA VAL A 11 -17.11 -8.32 -0.70
C VAL A 11 -17.32 -6.93 -0.09
N ALA A 12 -18.42 -6.77 0.65
CA ALA A 12 -18.71 -5.54 1.37
C ALA A 12 -17.57 -5.19 2.36
N PRO A 13 -17.32 -3.89 2.61
CA PRO A 13 -16.41 -3.47 3.66
C PRO A 13 -16.83 -4.05 5.03
N ARG A 14 -15.85 -4.29 5.91
CA ARG A 14 -16.10 -4.71 7.28
C ARG A 14 -16.95 -3.65 8.02
N PRO A 15 -17.81 -4.07 8.96
CA PRO A 15 -18.48 -3.14 9.85
C PRO A 15 -17.47 -2.34 10.67
N THR A 16 -17.92 -1.29 11.35
CA THR A 16 -17.07 -0.48 12.23
C THR A 16 -16.45 -1.36 13.31
N LEU A 17 -15.15 -1.63 13.18
CA LEU A 17 -14.33 -2.36 14.13
C LEU A 17 -13.68 -1.38 15.12
N THR A 18 -13.25 -1.88 16.27
CA THR A 18 -12.40 -1.09 17.17
C THR A 18 -11.06 -0.83 16.50
N TRP A 19 -10.34 0.19 16.98
CA TRP A 19 -8.99 0.48 16.47
C TRP A 19 -8.05 -0.73 16.62
N THR A 20 -8.13 -1.43 17.75
CA THR A 20 -7.31 -2.61 18.05
C THR A 20 -7.62 -3.75 17.09
N ASP A 21 -8.89 -4.11 16.89
CA ASP A 21 -9.27 -5.16 15.94
C ASP A 21 -8.90 -4.80 14.49
N THR A 22 -8.96 -3.51 14.16
CA THR A 22 -8.64 -3.02 12.83
C THR A 22 -7.15 -3.12 12.53
N TRP A 23 -6.28 -2.73 13.48
CA TRP A 23 -4.84 -2.55 13.23
C TRP A 23 -3.96 -3.65 13.84
N GLN A 24 -4.37 -4.24 14.96
CA GLN A 24 -3.69 -5.34 15.65
C GLN A 24 -4.35 -6.69 15.39
N GLY A 25 -5.36 -6.74 14.51
CA GLY A 25 -5.95 -7.97 14.04
C GLY A 25 -5.00 -8.81 13.17
N PRO A 26 -5.44 -10.01 12.75
CA PRO A 26 -4.61 -10.96 12.00
C PRO A 26 -4.13 -10.42 10.65
N ASP A 27 -4.86 -9.46 10.06
CA ASP A 27 -4.49 -8.81 8.80
C ASP A 27 -3.58 -7.58 8.97
N ASN A 28 -3.16 -7.23 10.20
CA ASN A 28 -2.33 -6.05 10.51
C ASN A 28 -2.87 -4.72 9.89
N GLY A 29 -4.18 -4.64 9.70
CA GLY A 29 -4.86 -3.50 9.07
C GLY A 29 -4.73 -3.41 7.55
N LEU A 30 -4.20 -4.44 6.88
CA LEU A 30 -4.13 -4.49 5.41
C LEU A 30 -5.52 -4.46 4.77
N ILE A 31 -6.50 -5.19 5.32
CA ILE A 31 -7.87 -5.16 4.81
C ILE A 31 -8.44 -3.76 4.92
N ARG A 32 -8.20 -3.07 6.05
CA ARG A 32 -8.69 -1.71 6.25
C ARG A 32 -8.05 -0.73 5.27
N CYS A 33 -6.75 -0.84 5.03
CA CYS A 33 -6.05 0.01 4.06
C CYS A 33 -6.61 -0.17 2.65
N TRP A 34 -6.91 -1.41 2.26
CA TRP A 34 -7.54 -1.73 0.99
C TRP A 34 -8.97 -1.20 0.86
N GLU A 35 -9.80 -1.33 1.90
CA GLU A 35 -11.14 -0.74 1.96
C GLU A 35 -11.10 0.78 1.78
N ILE A 36 -10.19 1.46 2.50
CA ILE A 36 -9.98 2.91 2.35
C ILE A 36 -9.54 3.23 0.91
N GLY A 37 -8.70 2.39 0.30
CA GLY A 37 -8.31 2.51 -1.10
C GLY A 37 -9.52 2.50 -2.05
N ARG A 38 -10.45 1.57 -1.86
CA ARG A 38 -11.70 1.49 -2.64
C ARG A 38 -12.58 2.72 -2.45
N GLU A 39 -12.75 3.17 -1.20
CA GLU A 39 -13.52 4.39 -0.92
C GLU A 39 -12.86 5.63 -1.57
N ARG A 40 -11.53 5.72 -1.53
CA ARG A 40 -10.78 6.79 -2.16
C ARG A 40 -10.85 6.74 -3.69
N ALA A 41 -10.94 5.55 -4.29
CA ALA A 41 -11.11 5.44 -5.74
C ALA A 41 -12.41 6.10 -6.20
N LEU A 42 -13.48 5.99 -5.40
CA LEU A 42 -14.77 6.65 -5.68
C LEU A 42 -14.71 8.16 -5.46
N LYS A 43 -14.01 8.61 -4.40
CA LYS A 43 -13.90 10.05 -4.07
C LYS A 43 -12.89 10.81 -4.93
N HIS A 44 -11.82 10.15 -5.35
CA HIS A 44 -10.69 10.72 -6.09
C HIS A 44 -10.33 9.81 -7.27
N PRO A 45 -11.16 9.80 -8.33
CA PRO A 45 -10.97 8.92 -9.48
C PRO A 45 -9.65 9.19 -10.22
N GLU A 46 -9.12 10.41 -10.15
CA GLU A 46 -7.81 10.79 -10.70
C GLU A 46 -6.66 9.94 -10.11
N ILE A 47 -6.69 9.66 -8.80
CA ILE A 47 -5.65 8.86 -8.14
C ILE A 47 -5.80 7.40 -8.55
N ALA A 48 -7.03 6.91 -8.63
CA ALA A 48 -7.32 5.55 -9.11
C ALA A 48 -6.80 5.34 -10.54
N GLN A 49 -7.05 6.29 -11.45
CA GLN A 49 -6.54 6.23 -12.83
C GLN A 49 -5.01 6.19 -12.88
N ARG A 50 -4.33 6.98 -12.05
CA ARG A 50 -2.86 6.95 -11.94
C ARG A 50 -2.37 5.58 -11.44
N CYS A 51 -3.00 5.04 -10.40
CA CYS A 51 -2.68 3.69 -9.92
C CYS A 51 -2.92 2.62 -11.01
N LEU A 52 -4.01 2.74 -11.78
CA LEU A 52 -4.34 1.84 -12.89
C LEU A 52 -3.29 1.90 -14.01
N ALA A 53 -2.76 3.08 -14.30
CA ALA A 53 -1.66 3.29 -15.23
C ALA A 53 -0.30 2.72 -14.77
N GLY A 54 -0.25 2.09 -13.59
CA GLY A 54 0.97 1.55 -13.00
C GLY A 54 1.83 2.61 -12.31
N GLU A 55 1.25 3.79 -12.01
CA GLU A 55 1.92 4.75 -11.14
C GLU A 55 1.84 4.31 -9.68
N LEU A 56 2.83 4.76 -8.90
CA LEU A 56 2.85 4.64 -7.46
C LEU A 56 2.73 6.05 -6.83
N PRO A 57 1.53 6.66 -6.83
CA PRO A 57 1.34 8.01 -6.27
C PRO A 57 1.65 8.06 -4.77
N VAL A 58 1.99 9.24 -4.25
CA VAL A 58 2.16 9.43 -2.79
C VAL A 58 0.80 9.32 -2.10
N LEU A 59 0.73 8.45 -1.10
CA LEU A 59 -0.45 8.19 -0.28
C LEU A 59 -0.10 8.40 1.20
N GLY A 60 -1.00 8.02 2.13
CA GLY A 60 -0.74 8.08 3.57
C GLY A 60 0.26 7.06 4.09
N TRP A 61 0.76 6.15 3.25
CA TRP A 61 1.69 5.09 3.61
C TRP A 61 3.01 5.21 2.85
N LYS A 62 4.11 4.74 3.45
CA LYS A 62 5.43 4.69 2.78
C LYS A 62 5.36 3.72 1.60
N GLY A 63 5.78 4.18 0.43
CA GLY A 63 5.76 3.39 -0.80
C GLY A 63 5.60 4.26 -2.05
N GLY A 64 4.83 5.34 -1.93
CA GLY A 64 4.60 6.27 -3.03
C GLY A 64 5.85 7.00 -3.50
N VAL A 65 5.79 7.45 -4.74
CA VAL A 65 6.89 8.07 -5.48
C VAL A 65 6.35 9.25 -6.28
N GLU A 66 6.81 10.45 -5.94
CA GLU A 66 6.45 11.66 -6.67
C GLU A 66 7.45 11.98 -7.80
N ARG A 67 8.74 11.73 -7.55
CA ARG A 67 9.86 12.04 -8.44
C ARG A 67 10.88 10.91 -8.51
N THR A 68 11.62 10.84 -9.61
CA THR A 68 12.75 9.91 -9.76
C THR A 68 13.91 10.35 -8.86
N LEU A 69 14.50 9.41 -8.12
CA LEU A 69 15.65 9.63 -7.26
C LEU A 69 16.93 9.10 -7.92
N LYS A 70 18.10 9.54 -7.43
CA LYS A 70 19.42 9.02 -7.86
C LYS A 70 19.51 7.51 -7.64
N LYS A 71 19.10 7.05 -6.45
CA LYS A 71 18.90 5.62 -6.17
C LYS A 71 17.48 5.26 -6.56
N ARG A 72 17.33 4.47 -7.63
CA ARG A 72 16.01 4.13 -8.18
C ARG A 72 15.23 3.11 -7.35
N GLU A 73 15.89 2.48 -6.39
CA GLU A 73 15.33 1.47 -5.52
C GLU A 73 14.99 2.05 -4.15
N LYS A 74 13.78 1.77 -3.66
CA LYS A 74 13.36 2.12 -2.30
C LYS A 74 12.48 1.03 -1.70
N TYR A 75 12.33 1.07 -0.38
CA TYR A 75 11.39 0.21 0.32
C TYR A 75 10.06 0.94 0.59
N GLY A 76 8.99 0.15 0.64
CA GLY A 76 7.64 0.58 1.00
C GLY A 76 7.00 -0.40 1.98
N SER A 77 5.87 0.01 2.55
CA SER A 77 5.08 -0.79 3.48
C SER A 77 4.02 -1.60 2.76
N LEU A 78 3.69 -2.79 3.27
CA LEU A 78 2.56 -3.59 2.75
C LEU A 78 1.21 -2.85 2.85
N LYS A 79 1.06 -1.92 3.80
CA LYS A 79 -0.14 -1.08 3.93
C LYS A 79 -0.36 -0.16 2.73
N TYR A 80 0.73 0.37 2.16
CA TYR A 80 0.66 1.10 0.89
C TYR A 80 0.16 0.19 -0.22
N LEU A 81 0.74 -1.00 -0.36
CA LEU A 81 0.37 -1.96 -1.39
C LEU A 81 -1.11 -2.34 -1.30
N ALA A 82 -1.63 -2.54 -0.08
CA ALA A 82 -3.04 -2.84 0.14
C ALA A 82 -3.94 -1.70 -0.33
N GLN A 83 -3.62 -0.46 0.04
CA GLN A 83 -4.36 0.71 -0.40
C GLN A 83 -4.29 0.90 -1.92
N TRP A 84 -3.13 0.63 -2.53
CA TRP A 84 -2.92 0.72 -3.97
C TRP A 84 -3.75 -0.29 -4.76
N GLN A 85 -3.82 -1.56 -4.32
CA GLN A 85 -4.73 -2.56 -4.89
C GLN A 85 -6.20 -2.12 -4.79
N GLY A 86 -6.58 -1.54 -3.65
CA GLY A 86 -7.94 -1.02 -3.44
C GLY A 86 -8.28 0.14 -4.37
N LEU A 87 -7.32 1.05 -4.61
CA LEU A 87 -7.47 2.17 -5.55
C LEU A 87 -7.65 1.72 -7.00
N ARG A 88 -7.10 0.56 -7.36
CA ARG A 88 -7.22 -0.05 -8.68
C ARG A 88 -8.49 -0.86 -8.85
N GLY A 89 -9.27 -1.06 -7.78
CA GLY A 89 -10.43 -1.93 -7.79
C GLY A 89 -10.07 -3.41 -7.94
N GLU A 90 -8.89 -3.82 -7.48
CA GLU A 90 -8.43 -5.21 -7.53
C GLU A 90 -8.73 -5.94 -6.22
N ASP A 91 -8.76 -7.27 -6.28
CA ASP A 91 -8.80 -8.11 -5.09
C ASP A 91 -7.58 -7.84 -4.21
N LEU A 92 -7.78 -7.76 -2.89
CA LEU A 92 -6.66 -7.71 -1.95
C LEU A 92 -5.97 -9.06 -1.98
N ARG A 93 -4.67 -9.07 -2.31
CA ARG A 93 -3.81 -10.24 -2.20
C ARG A 93 -2.41 -9.81 -1.84
N ILE A 94 -2.05 -9.98 -0.57
CA ILE A 94 -0.73 -9.62 -0.04
C ILE A 94 -0.19 -10.78 0.77
N ASP A 95 1.00 -11.23 0.41
CA ASP A 95 1.78 -12.15 1.24
C ASP A 95 2.53 -11.33 2.29
N THR A 96 2.23 -11.57 3.58
CA THR A 96 2.87 -10.85 4.68
C THR A 96 4.20 -11.45 5.11
N SER A 97 4.68 -12.49 4.43
CA SER A 97 5.97 -13.13 4.66
C SER A 97 6.96 -12.88 3.53
N ASN A 98 6.48 -12.42 2.37
CA ASN A 98 7.29 -12.15 1.20
C ASN A 98 7.35 -10.67 0.86
N GLU A 99 8.41 -10.28 0.16
CA GLU A 99 8.57 -8.93 -0.37
C GLU A 99 8.03 -8.89 -1.80
N LEU A 100 7.34 -7.79 -2.16
CA LEU A 100 6.84 -7.56 -3.51
C LEU A 100 7.49 -6.33 -4.11
N THR A 101 8.13 -6.48 -5.26
CA THR A 101 8.74 -5.35 -5.98
C THR A 101 7.86 -4.91 -7.14
N LEU A 102 7.50 -3.62 -7.17
CA LEU A 102 6.78 -2.99 -8.28
C LEU A 102 7.62 -1.86 -8.89
N ASN A 103 7.44 -1.62 -10.19
CA ASN A 103 8.03 -0.48 -10.89
C ASN A 103 6.96 0.58 -11.14
N CYS A 104 7.23 1.83 -10.78
CA CYS A 104 6.39 2.96 -11.10
C CYS A 104 6.57 3.38 -12.56
N SER A 105 5.56 3.15 -13.39
CA SER A 105 5.58 3.47 -14.84
C SER A 105 5.93 4.93 -15.14
N ARG A 106 5.53 5.88 -14.28
CA ARG A 106 5.78 7.31 -14.49
C ARG A 106 7.22 7.74 -14.17
N THR A 107 7.83 7.18 -13.13
CA THR A 107 9.13 7.66 -12.61
C THR A 107 10.28 6.66 -12.84
N GLY A 108 9.96 5.43 -13.23
CA GLY A 108 10.90 4.32 -13.34
C GLY A 108 11.50 3.86 -12.00
N MET A 109 10.91 4.31 -10.88
CA MET A 109 11.34 3.93 -9.54
C MET A 109 10.87 2.52 -9.21
N VAL A 110 11.77 1.73 -8.64
CA VAL A 110 11.54 0.36 -8.21
C VAL A 110 11.28 0.37 -6.71
N VAL A 111 10.09 -0.06 -6.30
CA VAL A 111 9.66 -0.05 -4.90
C VAL A 111 9.44 -1.47 -4.42
N THR A 112 10.21 -1.88 -3.42
CA THR A 112 10.06 -3.18 -2.75
C THR A 112 9.21 -3.01 -1.49
N PHE A 113 8.00 -3.55 -1.53
CA PHE A 113 7.07 -3.59 -0.41
C PHE A 113 7.41 -4.76 0.49
N THR A 114 7.63 -4.49 1.76
CA THR A 114 8.14 -5.48 2.71
C THR A 114 7.34 -5.45 4.01
N PRO A 115 7.15 -6.61 4.67
CA PRO A 115 6.61 -6.66 6.03
C PRO A 115 7.60 -6.12 7.08
N ASP A 116 8.88 -6.04 6.74
CA ASP A 116 9.92 -5.58 7.66
C ASP A 116 9.94 -4.04 7.74
N ALA A 117 9.40 -3.52 8.85
CA ALA A 117 9.34 -2.09 9.09
C ALA A 117 10.72 -1.42 9.12
N THR A 118 11.77 -2.12 9.53
CA THR A 118 13.13 -1.55 9.66
C THR A 118 13.73 -1.18 8.30
N LYS A 119 13.27 -1.80 7.20
CA LYS A 119 13.78 -1.53 5.85
C LYS A 119 13.25 -0.23 5.23
N TYR A 120 12.07 0.23 5.65
CA TYR A 120 11.46 1.47 5.15
C TYR A 120 11.30 2.57 6.21
N TYR A 121 11.45 2.22 7.48
CA TYR A 121 11.52 3.17 8.57
C TYR A 121 12.98 3.62 8.72
N ASN A 122 13.29 4.77 8.14
CA ASN A 122 14.61 5.37 8.29
C ASN A 122 14.54 6.52 9.30
N PRO A 123 15.00 6.36 10.55
CA PRO A 123 14.88 7.39 11.59
C PRO A 123 15.66 8.68 11.27
N GLN A 124 16.54 8.67 10.26
CA GLN A 124 17.36 9.83 9.86
C GLN A 124 16.67 10.80 8.88
N LEU A 125 15.46 10.52 8.38
CA LEU A 125 14.75 11.38 7.41
C LEU A 125 13.62 12.22 8.03
N GLU A 126 13.40 12.11 9.35
CA GLU A 126 12.35 12.86 10.08
C GLU A 126 12.89 14.10 10.81
N MET A 127 14.17 14.46 10.63
CA MET A 127 14.81 15.63 11.26
C MET A 127 14.87 16.88 10.37
N GLU A 128 14.14 16.92 9.25
CA GLU A 128 14.01 18.12 8.42
C GLU A 128 12.53 18.42 8.15
N GLU A 129 11.80 18.81 9.20
CA GLU A 129 10.70 19.80 9.14
C GLU A 129 10.74 20.67 10.40
#